data_AF-A0A1H3JJK1-F1
#
_entry.id   AF-A0A1H3JJK1-F1
#
_cell.length_a   1.000
_cell.length_b   1.000
_cell.length_c   1.000
_cell.angle_alpha   90.00
_cell.angle_beta   90.00
_cell.angle_gamma   90.00
#
_symmetry.space_group_name_H-M   'P 1'
#
loop_
_entity.id
_entity.type
_entity.pdbx_description
1 polymer ?
#
loop_
_entity_poly.entity_id
_entity_poly.type
_entity_poly.pdbx_seq_one_letter_code
_entity_poly.pdbx_strand_id
1 'polypeptide(L)'
;MARSTLGQSLTPALAAWRELVAEGPTGPGIDFSETNRTRRCRRRCDAFLADPSPETFRELWSADTMASYWAPNAAVLLGPDDAIDALRDVCSEMIAAEEFDPTWTDRLAGSGAAWGVTELYARLQGGTEPIPTLEAQAALRSLRDASVETPAAVAAAIADFAQDYESAVGHASAGTAYELPRYAEIDEFFRLVQTTDRETIAAHVTGPYAALFRPLIGHRVHTGGADPIEWQGVDALIEAHVDARDSGAYDDLETAHWGGTHIESWKWQFADYFETVIRADFDPTALTAADVPRFLAAIEEPDAEFDAVSNVPAKMMGGQFHRLTWQDIVAHCRENPAEAAAVLSDLYDETLPIVDRLNEFHECFRHLTTRDENDRSPGSLLRAATALLMYAYPERHITFQYQRMDAFFADYSTLDGLDDGFNARQYREVAIACRDLASRIEDRAGDASLIDVQTLVYIADDA
;
A
#
# COMPACT_ATOMS: atom_id res chain seq x y z
N MET A 1 -17.30 18.89 -19.43
CA MET A 1 -16.63 17.58 -19.30
C MET A 1 -15.62 17.70 -18.19
N ALA A 2 -15.96 17.22 -16.99
CA ALA A 2 -14.99 17.15 -15.89
C ALA A 2 -13.94 16.09 -16.25
N ARG A 3 -12.66 16.40 -16.03
CA ARG A 3 -11.57 15.43 -16.21
C ARG A 3 -11.71 14.38 -15.10
N SER A 4 -11.77 13.10 -15.48
CA SER A 4 -11.70 11.97 -14.54
C SER A 4 -10.49 12.12 -13.62
N THR A 5 -10.71 12.00 -12.32
CA THR A 5 -9.66 12.05 -11.27
C THR A 5 -9.14 10.67 -10.89
N LEU A 6 -9.58 9.62 -11.59
CA LEU A 6 -9.09 8.26 -11.36
C LEU A 6 -7.64 8.14 -11.87
N GLY A 7 -6.76 7.55 -11.06
CA GLY A 7 -5.44 7.13 -11.53
C GLY A 7 -5.57 6.23 -12.77
N GLN A 8 -4.62 6.33 -13.71
CA GLN A 8 -4.68 5.59 -14.99
C GLN A 8 -4.80 4.06 -14.78
N SER A 9 -4.33 3.55 -13.65
CA SER A 9 -4.42 2.15 -13.22
C SER A 9 -5.82 1.69 -12.77
N LEU A 10 -6.74 2.59 -12.41
CA LEU A 10 -8.03 2.20 -11.80
C LEU A 10 -9.12 1.87 -12.84
N THR A 11 -9.04 2.41 -14.04
CA THR A 11 -10.07 2.21 -15.08
C THR A 11 -10.18 0.74 -15.53
N PRO A 12 -9.06 0.04 -15.82
CA PRO A 12 -9.10 -1.40 -16.12
C PRO A 12 -9.64 -2.24 -14.96
N ALA A 13 -9.34 -1.86 -13.71
CA ALA A 13 -9.82 -2.56 -12.52
C ALA A 13 -11.33 -2.43 -12.36
N LEU A 14 -11.87 -1.23 -12.59
CA LEU A 14 -13.31 -0.97 -12.57
C LEU A 14 -14.05 -1.72 -13.70
N ALA A 15 -13.45 -1.84 -14.89
CA ALA A 15 -14.02 -2.65 -15.96
C ALA A 15 -14.06 -4.15 -15.59
N ALA A 16 -12.97 -4.69 -15.04
CA ALA A 16 -12.93 -6.09 -14.58
C ALA A 16 -13.84 -6.35 -13.38
N TRP A 17 -14.03 -5.37 -12.50
CA TRP A 17 -15.05 -5.39 -11.45
C TRP A 17 -16.45 -5.57 -12.03
N ARG A 18 -16.79 -4.83 -13.09
CA ARG A 18 -18.08 -4.96 -13.77
C ARG A 18 -18.31 -6.38 -14.28
N GLU A 19 -17.28 -6.97 -14.90
CA GLU A 19 -17.34 -8.34 -15.42
C GLU A 19 -17.53 -9.34 -14.28
N LEU A 20 -16.81 -9.17 -13.17
CA LEU A 20 -16.93 -10.02 -11.99
C LEU A 20 -18.35 -9.99 -11.41
N VAL A 21 -18.93 -8.81 -11.26
CA VAL A 21 -20.30 -8.65 -10.76
C VAL A 21 -21.32 -9.29 -11.69
N ALA A 22 -21.10 -9.26 -13.01
CA ALA A 22 -22.04 -9.82 -13.99
C ALA A 22 -22.09 -11.37 -13.97
N GLU A 23 -21.04 -12.05 -13.51
CA GLU A 23 -21.00 -13.52 -13.47
C GLU A 23 -21.89 -14.13 -12.38
N GLY A 24 -22.17 -13.42 -11.29
CA GLY A 24 -23.04 -13.94 -10.26
C GLY A 24 -23.10 -13.13 -8.97
N PRO A 25 -24.00 -13.51 -8.05
CA PRO A 25 -24.23 -12.79 -6.79
C PRO A 25 -23.09 -12.95 -5.78
N THR A 26 -22.11 -13.82 -6.03
CA THR A 26 -21.01 -14.13 -5.11
C THR A 26 -19.77 -14.48 -5.91
N GLY A 27 -18.60 -14.14 -5.38
CA GLY A 27 -17.33 -14.38 -6.02
C GLY A 27 -16.17 -14.10 -5.05
N PRO A 28 -14.92 -14.13 -5.52
CA PRO A 28 -13.76 -13.84 -4.71
C PRO A 28 -13.86 -12.42 -4.13
N GLY A 29 -14.02 -12.30 -2.81
CA GLY A 29 -14.09 -11.02 -2.11
C GLY A 29 -15.40 -10.22 -2.29
N ILE A 30 -16.45 -10.78 -2.92
CA ILE A 30 -17.72 -10.07 -3.16
C ILE A 30 -18.95 -10.86 -2.67
N ASP A 31 -19.96 -10.14 -2.14
CA ASP A 31 -21.27 -10.71 -1.78
C ASP A 31 -22.40 -9.74 -2.16
N PHE A 32 -23.13 -10.04 -3.23
CA PHE A 32 -24.35 -9.34 -3.68
C PHE A 32 -25.63 -10.12 -3.31
N SER A 33 -25.49 -11.25 -2.62
CA SER A 33 -26.61 -12.13 -2.29
C SER A 33 -27.51 -11.52 -1.21
N GLU A 34 -28.53 -12.28 -0.78
CA GLU A 34 -29.37 -11.89 0.37
C GLU A 34 -28.59 -11.80 1.69
N THR A 35 -27.34 -12.26 1.73
CA THR A 35 -26.48 -12.22 2.92
C THR A 35 -25.52 -11.04 2.95
N ASN A 36 -25.54 -10.16 1.95
CA ASN A 36 -24.64 -9.02 1.88
C ASN A 36 -24.76 -8.12 3.11
N ARG A 37 -23.73 -7.33 3.37
CA ARG A 37 -23.58 -6.60 4.64
C ARG A 37 -24.76 -5.65 4.90
N THR A 38 -25.25 -4.95 3.88
CA THR A 38 -26.41 -4.04 3.99
C THR A 38 -27.72 -4.76 4.30
N ARG A 39 -28.05 -5.85 3.58
CA ARG A 39 -29.28 -6.63 3.86
C ARG A 39 -29.19 -7.35 5.21
N ARG A 40 -28.00 -7.85 5.57
CA ARG A 40 -27.74 -8.45 6.89
C ARG A 40 -27.93 -7.45 8.02
N CYS A 41 -27.43 -6.21 7.87
CA CYS A 41 -27.63 -5.12 8.82
C CYS A 41 -29.11 -4.83 9.06
N ARG A 42 -29.90 -4.68 7.99
CA ARG A 42 -31.35 -4.48 8.10
C ARG A 42 -32.03 -5.64 8.83
N ARG A 43 -31.76 -6.89 8.43
CA ARG A 43 -32.34 -8.08 9.06
C ARG A 43 -31.98 -8.21 10.55
N ARG A 44 -30.74 -7.90 10.92
CA ARG A 44 -30.30 -7.93 12.32
C ARG A 44 -30.90 -6.78 13.13
N CYS A 45 -31.11 -5.62 12.51
CA CYS A 45 -31.83 -4.51 13.13
C CYS A 45 -33.30 -4.87 13.37
N ASP A 46 -33.98 -5.46 12.39
CA ASP A 46 -35.37 -5.95 12.55
C ASP A 46 -35.47 -6.98 13.68
N ALA A 47 -34.50 -7.89 13.78
CA ALA A 47 -34.43 -8.87 14.87
C ALA A 47 -34.22 -8.21 16.24
N PHE A 48 -33.32 -7.22 16.33
CA PHE A 48 -33.10 -6.44 17.54
C PHE A 48 -34.35 -5.65 17.96
N LEU A 49 -35.08 -5.05 17.01
CA LEU A 49 -36.31 -4.31 17.31
C LEU A 49 -37.46 -5.23 17.74
N ALA A 50 -37.50 -6.46 17.22
CA ALA A 50 -38.50 -7.45 17.59
C ALA A 50 -38.24 -8.07 18.98
N ASP A 51 -36.97 -8.26 19.35
CA ASP A 51 -36.54 -8.81 20.64
C ASP A 51 -35.32 -8.02 21.18
N PRO A 52 -35.54 -6.83 21.77
CA PRO A 52 -34.45 -5.97 22.24
C PRO A 52 -33.71 -6.60 23.41
N SER A 53 -32.46 -7.01 23.17
CA SER A 53 -31.59 -7.58 24.19
C SER A 53 -30.12 -7.25 23.89
N PRO A 54 -29.22 -7.33 24.89
CA PRO A 54 -27.78 -7.20 24.65
C PRO A 54 -27.26 -8.19 23.61
N GLU A 55 -27.84 -9.39 23.55
CA GLU A 55 -27.45 -10.44 22.61
C GLU A 55 -27.83 -10.06 21.18
N THR A 56 -29.10 -9.71 20.92
CA THR A 56 -29.57 -9.31 19.59
C THR A 56 -28.90 -8.01 19.13
N PHE A 57 -28.58 -7.09 20.05
CA PHE A 57 -27.79 -5.91 19.72
C PHE A 57 -26.35 -6.24 19.32
N ARG A 58 -25.65 -7.16 20.03
CA ARG A 58 -24.28 -7.56 19.66
C ARG A 58 -24.22 -8.25 18.29
N GLU A 59 -25.28 -8.96 17.90
CA GLU A 59 -25.36 -9.53 16.56
C GLU A 59 -25.47 -8.45 15.47
N LEU A 60 -26.27 -7.40 15.71
CA LEU A 60 -26.34 -6.21 14.86
C LEU A 60 -24.98 -5.46 14.84
N TRP A 61 -24.37 -5.28 16.00
CA TRP A 61 -23.18 -4.46 16.21
C TRP A 61 -21.89 -5.28 16.16
N SER A 62 -21.68 -5.97 15.03
CA SER A 62 -20.58 -6.92 14.81
C SER A 62 -19.84 -6.66 13.48
N ALA A 63 -18.60 -7.16 13.39
CA ALA A 63 -17.78 -7.10 12.17
C ALA A 63 -18.47 -7.74 10.94
N ASP A 64 -19.30 -8.75 11.18
CA ASP A 64 -20.08 -9.42 10.14
C ASP A 64 -21.17 -8.55 9.54
N THR A 65 -21.61 -7.52 10.26
CA THR A 65 -22.77 -6.69 9.94
C THR A 65 -22.38 -5.25 9.60
N MET A 66 -21.31 -4.74 10.20
CA MET A 66 -20.80 -3.38 9.97
C MET A 66 -19.27 -3.35 10.01
N ALA A 67 -18.68 -2.58 9.11
CA ALA A 67 -17.23 -2.37 9.04
C ALA A 67 -16.69 -1.56 10.22
N SER A 68 -17.48 -0.59 10.70
CA SER A 68 -17.09 0.39 11.72
C SER A 68 -17.67 0.08 13.11
N TYR A 69 -18.05 -1.18 13.36
CA TYR A 69 -18.72 -1.65 14.59
C TYR A 69 -17.94 -1.37 15.88
N TRP A 70 -16.65 -1.05 15.81
CA TRP A 70 -15.79 -0.79 16.97
C TRP A 70 -15.68 0.69 17.31
N ALA A 71 -16.27 1.58 16.50
CA ALA A 71 -16.19 3.03 16.65
C ALA A 71 -17.60 3.66 16.77
N PRO A 72 -18.29 3.54 17.93
CA PRO A 72 -17.84 2.89 19.16
C PRO A 72 -18.18 1.38 19.22
N ASN A 73 -17.49 0.64 20.09
CA ASN A 73 -17.76 -0.79 20.27
C ASN A 73 -19.04 -1.05 21.09
N ALA A 74 -19.60 -2.25 20.94
CA ALA A 74 -20.86 -2.62 21.58
C ALA A 74 -20.82 -2.55 23.13
N ALA A 75 -19.66 -2.78 23.76
CA ALA A 75 -19.55 -2.72 25.22
C ALA A 75 -19.72 -1.29 25.75
N VAL A 76 -19.23 -0.29 25.01
CA VAL A 76 -19.45 1.14 25.31
C VAL A 76 -20.93 1.47 25.20
N LEU A 77 -21.57 1.04 24.11
CA LEU A 77 -23.00 1.32 23.85
C LEU A 77 -23.95 0.65 24.84
N LEU A 78 -23.57 -0.51 25.37
CA LEU A 78 -24.35 -1.29 26.35
C LEU A 78 -24.05 -0.92 27.81
N GLY A 79 -23.14 0.04 28.05
CA GLY A 79 -22.72 0.44 29.40
C GLY A 79 -23.81 1.13 30.24
N PRO A 80 -24.65 2.02 29.68
CA PRO A 80 -25.74 2.67 30.42
C PRO A 80 -26.83 1.71 30.92
N ASP A 81 -27.45 2.03 32.06
CA ASP A 81 -28.51 1.20 32.67
C ASP A 81 -29.78 1.08 31.80
N ASP A 82 -30.05 2.06 30.95
CA ASP A 82 -31.17 2.16 30.01
C ASP A 82 -30.75 1.97 28.53
N ALA A 83 -29.54 1.42 28.31
CA ALA A 83 -28.93 1.33 26.98
C ALA A 83 -29.80 0.62 25.94
N ILE A 84 -30.43 -0.51 26.29
CA ILE A 84 -31.22 -1.29 25.33
C ILE A 84 -32.43 -0.53 24.82
N ASP A 85 -33.16 0.16 25.70
CA ASP A 85 -34.31 0.96 25.32
C ASP A 85 -33.86 2.16 24.47
N ALA A 86 -32.79 2.85 24.87
CA ALA A 86 -32.22 3.96 24.10
C ALA A 86 -31.75 3.53 22.70
N LEU A 87 -31.04 2.39 22.59
CA LEU A 87 -30.56 1.83 21.33
C LEU A 87 -31.73 1.42 20.42
N ARG A 88 -32.76 0.80 20.98
CA ARG A 88 -33.99 0.43 20.27
C ARG A 88 -34.69 1.67 19.72
N ASP A 89 -34.86 2.71 20.54
CA ASP A 89 -35.50 3.96 20.12
C ASP A 89 -34.73 4.61 18.97
N VAL A 90 -33.40 4.74 19.09
CA VAL A 90 -32.56 5.30 18.01
C VAL A 90 -32.64 4.45 16.73
N CYS A 91 -32.58 3.12 16.82
CA CYS A 91 -32.73 2.25 15.64
C CYS A 91 -34.10 2.44 14.97
N SER A 92 -35.16 2.55 15.75
CA SER A 92 -36.51 2.79 15.24
C SER A 92 -36.64 4.17 14.60
N GLU A 93 -36.02 5.20 15.16
CA GLU A 93 -35.97 6.55 14.60
C GLU A 93 -35.22 6.56 13.26
N MET A 94 -34.04 5.92 13.19
CA MET A 94 -33.24 5.82 11.96
C MET A 94 -34.02 5.19 10.79
N ILE A 95 -34.81 4.15 11.04
CA ILE A 95 -35.62 3.49 10.01
C ILE A 95 -36.70 4.43 9.43
N ALA A 96 -37.25 5.31 10.26
CA ALA A 96 -38.31 6.23 9.86
C ALA A 96 -37.79 7.57 9.33
N ALA A 97 -36.50 7.86 9.48
CA ALA A 97 -35.90 9.13 9.14
C ALA A 97 -35.57 9.24 7.65
N GLU A 98 -35.71 10.46 7.11
CA GLU A 98 -35.31 10.82 5.74
C GLU A 98 -33.87 11.35 5.68
N GLU A 99 -33.34 11.86 6.80
CA GLU A 99 -32.00 12.45 6.90
C GLU A 99 -31.32 12.00 8.20
N PHE A 100 -29.99 12.06 8.22
CA PHE A 100 -29.20 11.73 9.41
C PHE A 100 -29.37 12.79 10.51
N ASP A 101 -29.81 12.37 11.70
CA ASP A 101 -29.90 13.24 12.88
C ASP A 101 -28.63 13.13 13.74
N PRO A 102 -27.83 14.20 13.86
CA PRO A 102 -26.59 14.18 14.66
C PRO A 102 -26.84 13.93 16.16
N THR A 103 -28.07 14.15 16.66
CA THR A 103 -28.40 13.88 18.06
C THR A 103 -28.35 12.39 18.41
N TRP A 104 -28.45 11.48 17.42
CA TRP A 104 -28.23 10.05 17.64
C TRP A 104 -26.80 9.76 18.10
N THR A 105 -25.82 10.48 17.56
CA THR A 105 -24.42 10.36 17.96
C THR A 105 -24.22 10.79 19.41
N ASP A 106 -24.85 11.88 19.83
CA ASP A 106 -24.75 12.36 21.21
C ASP A 106 -25.42 11.37 22.18
N ARG A 107 -26.58 10.81 21.80
CA ARG A 107 -27.31 9.83 22.62
C ARG A 107 -26.58 8.50 22.78
N LEU A 108 -25.86 8.04 21.75
CA LEU A 108 -25.24 6.72 21.75
C LEU A 108 -23.73 6.74 22.07
N ALA A 109 -22.99 7.72 21.55
CA ALA A 109 -21.53 7.75 21.61
C ALA A 109 -20.97 8.88 22.48
N GLY A 110 -21.79 9.86 22.90
CA GLY A 110 -21.43 10.94 23.84
C GLY A 110 -20.47 12.01 23.30
N SER A 111 -19.51 11.67 22.43
CA SER A 111 -18.69 12.58 21.61
C SER A 111 -17.78 11.81 20.62
N GLY A 112 -17.37 12.45 19.52
CA GLY A 112 -16.45 11.87 18.52
C GLY A 112 -17.11 11.54 17.18
N ALA A 113 -16.35 10.99 16.24
CA ALA A 113 -16.81 10.76 14.85
C ALA A 113 -17.89 9.66 14.70
N ALA A 114 -18.11 8.82 15.71
CA ALA A 114 -19.17 7.79 15.77
C ALA A 114 -19.47 7.08 14.44
N TRP A 115 -18.41 6.56 13.81
CA TRP A 115 -18.47 5.89 12.52
C TRP A 115 -19.53 4.79 12.43
N GLY A 116 -19.64 3.94 13.46
CA GLY A 116 -20.63 2.87 13.50
C GLY A 116 -22.09 3.37 13.48
N VAL A 117 -22.37 4.53 14.10
CA VAL A 117 -23.72 5.13 14.12
C VAL A 117 -24.08 5.67 12.74
N THR A 118 -23.14 6.33 12.06
CA THR A 118 -23.35 6.87 10.71
C THR A 118 -23.48 5.73 9.68
N GLU A 119 -22.65 4.69 9.80
CA GLU A 119 -22.75 3.49 8.97
C GLU A 119 -24.09 2.77 9.17
N LEU A 120 -24.54 2.60 10.42
CA LEU A 120 -25.82 1.97 10.72
C LEU A 120 -26.95 2.68 9.99
N TYR A 121 -27.07 4.01 10.13
CA TYR A 121 -28.09 4.80 9.44
C TYR A 121 -28.05 4.56 7.92
N ALA A 122 -26.88 4.72 7.29
CA ALA A 122 -26.76 4.58 5.83
C ALA A 122 -27.14 3.18 5.32
N ARG A 123 -26.81 2.12 6.09
CA ARG A 123 -27.23 0.74 5.77
C ARG A 123 -28.73 0.53 5.96
N LEU A 124 -29.35 1.16 6.95
CA LEU A 124 -30.80 1.10 7.17
C LEU A 124 -31.58 1.77 6.03
N GLN A 125 -31.03 2.83 5.43
CA GLN A 125 -31.55 3.43 4.18
C GLN A 125 -31.33 2.57 2.92
N GLY A 126 -30.82 1.35 3.09
CA GLY A 126 -30.63 0.37 2.02
C GLY A 126 -29.44 0.65 1.12
N GLY A 127 -28.55 1.59 1.46
CA GLY A 127 -27.41 1.98 0.62
C GLY A 127 -27.83 2.77 -0.63
N THR A 128 -28.96 3.49 -0.54
CA THR A 128 -29.39 4.46 -1.56
C THR A 128 -28.64 5.79 -1.46
N GLU A 129 -28.00 6.02 -0.31
CA GLU A 129 -27.08 7.12 -0.01
C GLU A 129 -25.65 6.61 0.25
N PRO A 130 -24.62 7.46 0.20
CA PRO A 130 -23.25 7.08 0.56
C PRO A 130 -23.18 6.37 1.91
N ILE A 131 -22.40 5.29 1.99
CA ILE A 131 -22.20 4.52 3.22
C ILE A 131 -20.80 4.84 3.79
N PRO A 132 -20.67 5.81 4.71
CA PRO A 132 -19.36 6.19 5.24
C PRO A 132 -18.88 5.17 6.26
N THR A 133 -17.99 4.28 5.81
CA THR A 133 -17.33 3.28 6.65
C THR A 133 -15.84 3.59 6.79
N LEU A 134 -15.22 3.01 7.81
CA LEU A 134 -13.76 3.04 7.94
C LEU A 134 -13.05 2.30 6.80
N GLU A 135 -13.67 1.24 6.27
CA GLU A 135 -13.21 0.58 5.04
C GLU A 135 -13.27 1.53 3.83
N ALA A 136 -14.37 2.27 3.66
CA ALA A 136 -14.50 3.26 2.59
C ALA A 136 -13.51 4.41 2.75
N GLN A 137 -13.25 4.87 3.98
CA GLN A 137 -12.23 5.87 4.27
C GLN A 137 -10.84 5.40 3.82
N ALA A 138 -10.44 4.18 4.20
CA ALA A 138 -9.18 3.59 3.82
C ALA A 138 -9.08 3.37 2.30
N ALA A 139 -10.16 2.89 1.68
CA ALA A 139 -10.23 2.74 0.23
C ALA A 139 -10.06 4.08 -0.48
N LEU A 140 -10.79 5.13 -0.09
CA LEU A 140 -10.68 6.45 -0.72
C LEU A 140 -9.30 7.09 -0.55
N ARG A 141 -8.70 7.00 0.64
CA ARG A 141 -7.31 7.42 0.85
C ARG A 141 -6.37 6.67 -0.09
N SER A 142 -6.56 5.36 -0.22
CA SER A 142 -5.67 4.54 -1.04
C SER A 142 -5.85 4.78 -2.54
N LEU A 143 -7.08 4.94 -3.03
CA LEU A 143 -7.40 5.04 -4.45
C LEU A 143 -7.30 6.48 -4.99
N ARG A 144 -7.44 7.50 -4.14
CA ARG A 144 -7.52 8.92 -4.56
C ARG A 144 -6.57 9.87 -3.84
N ASP A 145 -5.78 9.38 -2.89
CA ASP A 145 -5.00 10.24 -1.99
C ASP A 145 -5.88 11.30 -1.28
N ALA A 146 -7.14 10.92 -0.99
CA ALA A 146 -8.10 11.82 -0.39
C ALA A 146 -7.84 11.96 1.12
N SER A 147 -7.58 13.18 1.60
CA SER A 147 -7.56 13.46 3.05
C SER A 147 -8.99 13.57 3.58
N VAL A 148 -9.56 12.42 3.95
CA VAL A 148 -10.92 12.31 4.52
C VAL A 148 -10.85 11.78 5.95
N GLU A 149 -11.22 12.61 6.94
CA GLU A 149 -11.07 12.30 8.37
C GLU A 149 -12.41 12.07 9.10
N THR A 150 -13.53 12.45 8.49
CA THR A 150 -14.86 12.39 9.15
C THR A 150 -15.86 11.60 8.30
N PRO A 151 -16.90 10.98 8.89
CA PRO A 151 -17.93 10.27 8.14
C PRO A 151 -18.59 11.16 7.07
N ALA A 152 -18.84 12.43 7.38
CA ALA A 152 -19.40 13.38 6.43
C ALA A 152 -18.46 13.67 5.25
N ALA A 153 -17.16 13.84 5.52
CA ALA A 153 -16.16 14.02 4.46
C ALA A 153 -16.01 12.75 3.60
N VAL A 154 -16.07 11.57 4.22
CA VAL A 154 -16.09 10.29 3.51
C VAL A 154 -17.34 10.17 2.65
N ALA A 155 -18.53 10.45 3.18
CA ALA A 155 -19.77 10.41 2.41
C ALA A 155 -19.73 11.32 1.17
N ALA A 156 -19.18 12.54 1.31
CA ALA A 156 -18.97 13.43 0.18
C ALA A 156 -17.97 12.86 -0.85
N ALA A 157 -16.84 12.31 -0.39
CA ALA A 157 -15.86 11.68 -1.28
C ALA A 157 -16.39 10.41 -1.96
N ILE A 158 -17.29 9.65 -1.32
CA ILE A 158 -18.00 8.52 -1.94
C ILE A 158 -18.94 9.04 -3.04
N ALA A 159 -19.67 10.14 -2.80
CA ALA A 159 -20.54 10.74 -3.80
C ALA A 159 -19.76 11.22 -5.04
N ASP A 160 -18.58 11.81 -4.83
CA ASP A 160 -17.66 12.17 -5.90
C ASP A 160 -17.12 10.91 -6.61
N PHE A 161 -16.72 9.89 -5.86
CA PHE A 161 -16.28 8.61 -6.42
C PHE A 161 -17.36 7.96 -7.28
N ALA A 162 -18.62 8.04 -6.87
CA ALA A 162 -19.75 7.46 -7.60
C ALA A 162 -19.90 8.04 -9.01
N GLN A 163 -19.47 9.29 -9.27
CA GLN A 163 -19.52 9.87 -10.62
C GLN A 163 -18.48 9.22 -11.55
N ASP A 164 -17.27 9.03 -11.04
CA ASP A 164 -16.21 8.38 -11.80
C ASP A 164 -16.50 6.88 -11.98
N TYR A 165 -17.05 6.24 -10.94
CA TYR A 165 -17.53 4.87 -10.99
C TYR A 165 -18.63 4.69 -12.05
N GLU A 166 -19.64 5.56 -12.08
CA GLU A 166 -20.69 5.55 -13.10
C GLU A 166 -20.11 5.70 -14.51
N SER A 167 -19.11 6.57 -14.68
CA SER A 167 -18.47 6.76 -15.98
C SER A 167 -17.68 5.53 -16.47
N ALA A 168 -17.09 4.75 -15.56
CA ALA A 168 -16.25 3.60 -15.90
C ALA A 168 -17.03 2.27 -15.92
N VAL A 169 -17.93 2.09 -14.94
CA VAL A 169 -18.67 0.86 -14.65
C VAL A 169 -20.13 0.98 -15.07
N GLY A 170 -20.73 2.15 -14.86
CA GLY A 170 -22.18 2.32 -14.80
C GLY A 170 -22.73 1.80 -13.48
N HIS A 171 -23.72 0.91 -13.55
CA HIS A 171 -24.27 0.17 -12.41
C HIS A 171 -24.15 -1.32 -12.72
N ALA A 172 -23.14 -1.97 -12.15
CA ALA A 172 -22.69 -3.31 -12.57
C ALA A 172 -23.76 -4.38 -12.33
N SER A 173 -24.49 -4.28 -11.21
CA SER A 173 -25.55 -5.21 -10.84
C SER A 173 -26.93 -4.86 -11.44
N ALA A 174 -27.04 -3.78 -12.22
CA ALA A 174 -28.31 -3.33 -12.80
C ALA A 174 -28.98 -4.40 -13.67
N GLY A 175 -30.27 -4.64 -13.44
CA GLY A 175 -31.08 -5.60 -14.21
C GLY A 175 -30.80 -7.07 -13.87
N THR A 176 -29.97 -7.35 -12.87
CA THR A 176 -29.73 -8.71 -12.36
C THR A 176 -30.71 -9.07 -11.25
N ALA A 177 -30.80 -10.37 -10.92
CA ALA A 177 -31.62 -10.83 -9.78
C ALA A 177 -31.04 -10.42 -8.41
N TYR A 178 -29.80 -9.93 -8.37
CA TYR A 178 -29.05 -9.56 -7.18
C TYR A 178 -28.66 -8.08 -7.19
N GLU A 179 -29.41 -7.26 -7.93
CA GLU A 179 -29.20 -5.82 -8.00
C GLU A 179 -29.14 -5.19 -6.60
N LEU A 180 -28.10 -4.39 -6.38
CA LEU A 180 -27.94 -3.56 -5.20
C LEU A 180 -28.08 -2.08 -5.57
N PRO A 181 -28.56 -1.22 -4.66
CA PRO A 181 -28.43 0.22 -4.83
C PRO A 181 -26.96 0.62 -5.06
N ARG A 182 -26.73 1.65 -5.87
CA ARG A 182 -25.39 2.01 -6.36
C ARG A 182 -24.34 2.19 -5.25
N TYR A 183 -24.68 2.84 -4.14
CA TYR A 183 -23.71 3.03 -3.06
C TYR A 183 -23.44 1.74 -2.26
N ALA A 184 -24.39 0.81 -2.20
CA ALA A 184 -24.13 -0.52 -1.66
C ALA A 184 -23.22 -1.34 -2.59
N GLU A 185 -23.36 -1.20 -3.90
CA GLU A 185 -22.42 -1.81 -4.86
C GLU A 185 -21.01 -1.23 -4.73
N ILE A 186 -20.89 0.10 -4.58
CA ILE A 186 -19.60 0.77 -4.32
C ILE A 186 -19.00 0.32 -2.97
N ASP A 187 -19.82 0.14 -1.93
CA ASP A 187 -19.37 -0.40 -0.64
C ASP A 187 -18.81 -1.82 -0.78
N GLU A 188 -19.41 -2.69 -1.61
CA GLU A 188 -18.86 -4.02 -1.90
C GLU A 188 -17.52 -3.92 -2.68
N PHE A 189 -17.35 -2.93 -3.56
CA PHE A 189 -16.05 -2.67 -4.20
C PHE A 189 -14.99 -2.22 -3.20
N PHE A 190 -15.31 -1.26 -2.32
CA PHE A 190 -14.38 -0.83 -1.27
C PHE A 190 -14.05 -1.97 -0.32
N ARG A 191 -15.05 -2.79 0.03
CA ARG A 191 -14.84 -4.01 0.81
C ARG A 191 -13.91 -4.97 0.09
N LEU A 192 -14.05 -5.21 -1.22
CA LEU A 192 -13.11 -6.03 -1.99
C LEU A 192 -11.69 -5.47 -1.89
N VAL A 193 -11.51 -4.17 -2.09
CA VAL A 193 -10.20 -3.51 -1.96
C VAL A 193 -9.61 -3.68 -0.55
N GLN A 194 -10.44 -3.57 0.49
CA GLN A 194 -10.00 -3.55 1.89
C GLN A 194 -10.01 -4.89 2.60
N THR A 195 -10.70 -5.91 2.06
CA THR A 195 -10.96 -7.18 2.77
C THR A 195 -10.48 -8.45 2.04
N THR A 196 -10.09 -8.36 0.76
CA THR A 196 -9.58 -9.52 -0.01
C THR A 196 -8.20 -9.95 0.47
N ASP A 197 -8.04 -11.17 0.99
CA ASP A 197 -6.75 -11.65 1.49
C ASP A 197 -5.71 -11.92 0.37
N ARG A 198 -4.44 -12.06 0.79
CA ARG A 198 -3.30 -12.28 -0.11
C ARG A 198 -3.44 -13.55 -0.94
N GLU A 199 -4.01 -14.62 -0.37
CA GLU A 199 -4.23 -15.88 -1.08
C GLU A 199 -5.24 -15.70 -2.22
N THR A 200 -6.34 -15.02 -1.94
CA THR A 200 -7.38 -14.69 -2.92
C THR A 200 -6.86 -13.77 -4.01
N ILE A 201 -6.07 -12.75 -3.65
CA ILE A 201 -5.39 -11.89 -4.63
C ILE A 201 -4.49 -12.76 -5.52
N ALA A 202 -3.56 -13.53 -4.93
CA ALA A 202 -2.61 -14.38 -5.64
C ALA A 202 -3.30 -15.38 -6.59
N ALA A 203 -4.43 -15.96 -6.18
CA ALA A 203 -5.20 -16.87 -7.02
C ALA A 203 -5.80 -16.22 -8.28
N HIS A 204 -6.01 -14.89 -8.25
CA HIS A 204 -6.70 -14.16 -9.32
C HIS A 204 -5.80 -13.13 -10.04
N VAL A 205 -4.51 -13.05 -9.72
CA VAL A 205 -3.54 -12.20 -10.47
C VAL A 205 -3.29 -12.71 -11.90
N THR A 206 -3.69 -13.95 -12.17
CA THR A 206 -3.76 -14.54 -13.52
C THR A 206 -5.20 -14.94 -13.81
N GLY A 207 -5.64 -14.83 -15.07
CA GLY A 207 -7.02 -15.14 -15.47
C GLY A 207 -7.87 -13.91 -15.80
N PRO A 208 -9.20 -14.08 -15.94
CA PRO A 208 -10.11 -13.05 -16.48
C PRO A 208 -10.19 -11.80 -15.60
N TYR A 209 -10.05 -11.96 -14.28
CA TYR A 209 -10.13 -10.86 -13.31
C TYR A 209 -8.78 -10.28 -12.91
N ALA A 210 -7.72 -10.63 -13.62
CA ALA A 210 -6.39 -10.16 -13.27
C ALA A 210 -6.29 -8.62 -13.23
N ALA A 211 -7.01 -7.91 -14.10
CA ALA A 211 -7.06 -6.45 -14.08
C ALA A 211 -7.71 -5.87 -12.82
N LEU A 212 -8.60 -6.63 -12.13
CA LEU A 212 -9.18 -6.24 -10.84
C LEU A 212 -8.21 -6.53 -9.68
N PHE A 213 -7.61 -7.72 -9.64
CA PHE A 213 -6.82 -8.17 -8.49
C PHE A 213 -5.35 -7.74 -8.51
N ARG A 214 -4.74 -7.50 -9.69
CA ARG A 214 -3.34 -7.05 -9.76
C ARG A 214 -3.08 -5.72 -9.05
N PRO A 215 -3.92 -4.68 -9.19
CA PRO A 215 -3.76 -3.47 -8.41
C PRO A 215 -3.78 -3.76 -6.89
N LEU A 216 -4.58 -4.76 -6.45
CA LEU A 216 -4.74 -5.11 -5.04
C LEU A 216 -3.49 -5.71 -4.40
N ILE A 217 -2.55 -6.25 -5.18
CA ILE A 217 -1.26 -6.78 -4.68
C ILE A 217 -0.55 -5.72 -3.82
N GLY A 218 -0.69 -4.44 -4.17
CA GLY A 218 -0.14 -3.32 -3.40
C GLY A 218 -1.12 -2.64 -2.45
N HIS A 219 -2.42 -2.99 -2.44
CA HIS A 219 -3.43 -2.33 -1.58
C HIS A 219 -3.56 -2.94 -0.19
N ARG A 220 -3.11 -4.18 0.02
CA ARG A 220 -3.31 -4.94 1.27
C ARG A 220 -2.04 -5.45 1.92
N VAL A 221 -1.21 -4.48 2.27
CA VAL A 221 -0.15 -4.67 3.24
C VAL A 221 -0.29 -3.53 4.22
N HIS A 222 -1.22 -3.73 5.16
CA HIS A 222 -1.10 -3.14 6.47
C HIS A 222 -1.85 -4.03 7.44
N THR A 223 -1.12 -4.89 8.13
CA THR A 223 -1.55 -5.43 9.42
C THR A 223 -0.71 -4.73 10.48
N GLY A 224 -1.26 -3.65 11.07
CA GLY A 224 -0.77 -3.04 12.30
C GLY A 224 -0.61 -1.52 12.27
N GLY A 225 -1.62 -0.78 12.76
CA GLY A 225 -1.48 0.62 13.20
C GLY A 225 -1.66 1.69 12.12
N ALA A 226 -2.68 2.54 12.28
CA ALA A 226 -2.84 3.80 11.53
C ALA A 226 -1.85 4.90 12.01
N ASP A 227 -0.82 4.51 12.76
CA ASP A 227 0.16 5.40 13.35
C ASP A 227 1.41 5.42 12.47
N PRO A 228 2.08 6.57 12.31
CA PRO A 228 3.39 6.64 11.69
C PRO A 228 4.36 5.62 12.32
N ILE A 229 5.25 5.03 11.52
CA ILE A 229 6.30 4.17 12.05
C ILE A 229 7.21 5.04 12.94
N GLU A 230 7.26 4.71 14.23
CA GLU A 230 8.09 5.41 15.20
C GLU A 230 9.33 4.57 15.52
N TRP A 231 10.50 5.20 15.48
CA TRP A 231 11.77 4.56 15.83
C TRP A 231 11.96 4.44 17.34
N GLN A 232 12.37 3.26 17.80
CA GLN A 232 12.68 2.93 19.18
C GLN A 232 14.12 2.41 19.28
N GLY A 233 14.92 2.98 20.19
CA GLY A 233 16.27 2.47 20.45
C GLY A 233 17.32 2.71 19.36
N VAL A 234 17.00 3.42 18.27
CA VAL A 234 17.92 3.70 17.16
C VAL A 234 19.06 4.66 17.50
N ASP A 235 18.95 5.47 18.56
CA ASP A 235 19.90 6.56 18.83
C ASP A 235 21.34 6.05 19.00
N ALA A 236 21.54 4.96 19.75
CA ALA A 236 22.88 4.39 19.96
C ALA A 236 23.48 3.85 18.65
N LEU A 237 22.62 3.35 17.75
CA LEU A 237 23.03 2.83 16.46
C LEU A 237 23.40 3.97 15.49
N ILE A 238 22.66 5.08 15.54
CA ILE A 238 22.98 6.30 14.80
C ILE A 238 24.35 6.84 15.23
N GLU A 239 24.62 6.95 16.54
CA GLU A 239 25.92 7.40 17.04
C GLU A 239 27.05 6.48 16.54
N ALA A 240 26.85 5.16 16.62
CA ALA A 240 27.83 4.19 16.16
C ALA A 240 28.08 4.28 14.64
N HIS A 241 27.03 4.51 13.84
CA HIS A 241 27.13 4.74 12.40
C HIS A 241 27.91 6.02 12.08
N VAL A 242 27.58 7.13 12.75
CA VAL A 242 28.26 8.42 12.55
C VAL A 242 29.75 8.31 12.91
N ASP A 243 30.10 7.72 14.06
CA ASP A 243 31.48 7.50 14.46
C ASP A 243 32.26 6.62 13.46
N ALA A 244 31.63 5.57 12.94
CA ALA A 244 32.21 4.69 11.93
C ALA A 244 32.44 5.42 10.60
N ARG A 245 31.45 6.20 10.15
CA ARG A 245 31.54 7.00 8.93
C ARG A 245 32.66 8.04 9.02
N ASP A 246 32.68 8.84 10.09
CA ASP A 246 33.62 9.94 10.27
C ASP A 246 35.07 9.49 10.47
N SER A 247 35.26 8.26 10.95
CA SER A 247 36.59 7.64 11.10
C SER A 247 37.09 6.94 9.84
N GLY A 248 36.28 6.85 8.78
CA GLY A 248 36.61 6.12 7.56
C GLY A 248 36.55 4.59 7.72
N ALA A 249 35.81 4.09 8.71
CA ALA A 249 35.74 2.66 9.01
C ALA A 249 35.17 1.82 7.85
N TYR A 250 34.35 2.42 6.99
CA TYR A 250 33.78 1.73 5.82
C TYR A 250 34.75 1.54 4.65
N ASP A 251 35.98 2.02 4.78
CA ASP A 251 37.10 1.79 3.85
C ASP A 251 38.16 0.83 4.41
N ASP A 252 38.06 0.45 5.68
CA ASP A 252 39.11 -0.28 6.41
C ASP A 252 38.55 -1.51 7.16
N LEU A 253 39.03 -2.69 6.79
CA LEU A 253 38.66 -3.96 7.45
C LEU A 253 39.42 -4.22 8.76
N GLU A 254 40.40 -3.39 9.11
CA GLU A 254 41.21 -3.51 10.33
C GLU A 254 40.87 -2.43 11.37
N THR A 255 39.61 -2.02 11.44
CA THR A 255 39.13 -0.99 12.37
C THR A 255 38.41 -1.57 13.59
N ALA A 256 38.51 -0.87 14.73
CA ALA A 256 37.79 -1.18 15.97
C ALA A 256 36.41 -0.49 16.05
N HIS A 257 36.06 0.31 15.04
CA HIS A 257 34.79 1.00 14.95
C HIS A 257 33.66 0.04 14.55
N TRP A 258 32.42 0.42 14.88
CA TRP A 258 31.23 -0.37 14.53
C TRP A 258 31.15 -0.60 13.02
N GLY A 259 30.86 -1.83 12.61
CA GLY A 259 30.87 -2.20 11.20
C GLY A 259 32.25 -2.43 10.57
N GLY A 260 33.32 -2.51 11.37
CA GLY A 260 34.70 -2.68 10.89
C GLY A 260 35.03 -3.97 10.13
N THR A 261 34.05 -4.85 9.92
CA THR A 261 34.14 -6.02 9.03
C THR A 261 33.53 -5.78 7.65
N HIS A 262 33.05 -4.56 7.37
CA HIS A 262 32.29 -4.23 6.16
C HIS A 262 32.93 -3.07 5.39
N ILE A 263 33.27 -3.31 4.11
CA ILE A 263 33.62 -2.23 3.18
C ILE A 263 32.32 -1.77 2.50
N GLU A 264 31.85 -0.58 2.86
CA GLU A 264 30.55 -0.04 2.41
C GLU A 264 30.65 1.29 1.65
N SER A 265 31.84 1.93 1.63
CA SER A 265 32.09 3.21 0.96
C SER A 265 31.72 3.20 -0.53
N TRP A 266 31.79 2.03 -1.17
CA TRP A 266 31.42 1.80 -2.57
C TRP A 266 29.98 2.24 -2.92
N LYS A 267 29.05 2.26 -1.95
CA LYS A 267 27.67 2.73 -2.20
C LYS A 267 27.63 4.23 -2.48
N TRP A 268 28.32 5.04 -1.67
CA TRP A 268 28.43 6.48 -1.88
C TRP A 268 29.22 6.81 -3.15
N GLN A 269 30.30 6.06 -3.40
CA GLN A 269 31.06 6.20 -4.64
C GLN A 269 30.17 5.95 -5.87
N PHE A 270 29.31 4.93 -5.84
CA PHE A 270 28.43 4.63 -6.97
C PHE A 270 27.33 5.68 -7.15
N ALA A 271 26.82 6.27 -6.07
CA ALA A 271 25.87 7.38 -6.15
C ALA A 271 26.50 8.61 -6.81
N ASP A 272 27.74 8.93 -6.44
CA ASP A 272 28.52 10.00 -7.09
C ASP A 272 28.78 9.69 -8.58
N TYR A 273 29.15 8.46 -8.91
CA TYR A 273 29.27 8.01 -10.29
C TYR A 273 27.94 8.12 -11.07
N PHE A 274 26.81 7.77 -10.45
CA PHE A 274 25.51 7.89 -11.09
C PHE A 274 25.18 9.35 -11.42
N GLU A 275 25.40 10.25 -10.46
CA GLU A 275 25.13 11.68 -10.64
C GLU A 275 26.08 12.35 -11.65
N THR A 276 27.37 12.03 -11.61
CA THR A 276 28.39 12.74 -12.38
C THR A 276 28.66 12.14 -13.76
N VAL A 277 28.50 10.81 -13.91
CA VAL A 277 28.80 10.09 -15.16
C VAL A 277 27.52 9.64 -15.85
N ILE A 278 26.65 8.89 -15.16
CA ILE A 278 25.44 8.35 -15.81
C ILE A 278 24.50 9.49 -16.25
N ARG A 279 24.22 10.47 -15.39
CA ARG A 279 23.35 11.60 -15.78
C ARG A 279 23.98 12.56 -16.80
N ALA A 280 25.30 12.51 -17.01
CA ALA A 280 25.93 13.29 -18.07
C ALA A 280 25.61 12.72 -19.46
N ASP A 281 25.46 11.41 -19.56
CA ASP A 281 25.26 10.69 -20.83
C ASP A 281 23.81 10.27 -21.09
N PHE A 282 22.98 10.23 -20.06
CA PHE A 282 21.59 9.79 -20.14
C PHE A 282 20.65 10.72 -19.39
N ASP A 283 19.44 10.93 -19.92
CA ASP A 283 18.30 11.42 -19.16
C ASP A 283 17.48 10.20 -18.71
N PRO A 284 17.56 9.78 -17.43
CA PRO A 284 16.86 8.59 -16.97
C PRO A 284 15.34 8.70 -17.07
N THR A 285 14.78 9.93 -17.16
CA THR A 285 13.33 10.18 -17.26
C THR A 285 12.83 10.19 -18.70
N ALA A 286 13.73 10.09 -19.69
CA ALA A 286 13.40 10.14 -21.11
C ALA A 286 14.30 9.20 -21.93
N LEU A 287 14.53 7.99 -21.43
CA LEU A 287 15.32 6.97 -22.12
C LEU A 287 14.65 6.60 -23.45
N THR A 288 15.45 6.49 -24.50
CA THR A 288 15.01 5.89 -25.77
C THR A 288 15.38 4.42 -25.84
N ALA A 289 14.78 3.70 -26.80
CA ALA A 289 15.14 2.30 -27.07
C ALA A 289 16.64 2.12 -27.37
N ALA A 290 17.30 3.13 -27.96
CA ALA A 290 18.74 3.06 -28.23
C ALA A 290 19.59 3.27 -26.97
N ASP A 291 19.06 3.96 -25.96
CA ASP A 291 19.76 4.27 -24.73
C ASP A 291 19.78 3.07 -23.78
N VAL A 292 18.69 2.29 -23.72
CA VAL A 292 18.51 1.20 -22.75
C VAL A 292 19.72 0.24 -22.65
N PRO A 293 20.26 -0.34 -23.75
CA PRO A 293 21.40 -1.23 -23.63
C PRO A 293 22.66 -0.53 -23.11
N ARG A 294 22.88 0.74 -23.50
CA ARG A 294 24.05 1.54 -23.08
C ARG A 294 23.93 1.97 -21.63
N PHE A 295 22.74 2.39 -21.21
CA PHE A 295 22.42 2.78 -19.84
C PHE A 295 22.65 1.62 -18.88
N LEU A 296 22.12 0.42 -19.21
CA LEU A 296 22.34 -0.77 -18.40
C LEU A 296 23.81 -1.17 -18.35
N ALA A 297 24.54 -1.09 -19.47
CA ALA A 297 25.98 -1.37 -19.49
C ALA A 297 26.76 -0.40 -18.60
N ALA A 298 26.46 0.90 -18.63
CA ALA A 298 27.13 1.91 -17.81
C ALA A 298 26.94 1.69 -16.29
N ILE A 299 25.82 1.07 -15.90
CA ILE A 299 25.51 0.71 -14.51
C ILE A 299 26.16 -0.63 -14.11
N GLU A 300 26.19 -1.62 -15.03
CA GLU A 300 26.78 -2.94 -14.76
C GLU A 300 28.31 -2.94 -14.80
N GLU A 301 28.90 -2.11 -15.66
CA GLU A 301 30.32 -2.03 -15.94
C GLU A 301 30.78 -0.57 -15.80
N PRO A 302 30.84 -0.03 -14.56
CA PRO A 302 31.37 1.30 -14.35
C PRO A 302 32.83 1.38 -14.83
N ASP A 303 33.22 2.56 -15.33
CA ASP A 303 34.56 2.79 -15.90
C ASP A 303 35.68 2.40 -14.92
N ALA A 304 36.85 2.04 -15.46
CA ALA A 304 37.98 1.50 -14.69
C ALA A 304 38.53 2.41 -13.57
N GLU A 305 38.14 3.69 -13.53
CA GLU A 305 38.45 4.61 -12.41
C GLU A 305 37.57 4.35 -11.16
N PHE A 306 36.49 3.57 -11.31
CA PHE A 306 35.64 3.06 -10.25
C PHE A 306 36.16 1.71 -9.74
N ASP A 307 37.18 1.74 -8.89
CA ASP A 307 37.98 0.57 -8.49
C ASP A 307 37.31 -0.34 -7.42
N ALA A 308 36.07 -0.02 -6.99
CA ALA A 308 35.49 -0.62 -5.78
C ALA A 308 34.62 -1.87 -6.05
N VAL A 309 33.75 -1.85 -7.08
CA VAL A 309 32.78 -2.94 -7.34
C VAL A 309 32.34 -2.97 -8.81
N SER A 310 32.45 -4.12 -9.48
CA SER A 310 31.74 -4.37 -10.75
C SER A 310 30.30 -4.86 -10.51
N ASN A 311 29.36 -4.39 -11.33
CA ASN A 311 27.93 -4.72 -11.29
C ASN A 311 27.25 -4.41 -9.93
N VAL A 312 27.20 -3.12 -9.60
CA VAL A 312 26.58 -2.61 -8.37
C VAL A 312 25.13 -3.07 -8.16
N PRO A 313 24.23 -3.06 -9.17
CA PRO A 313 22.90 -3.61 -9.01
C PRO A 313 22.92 -5.08 -8.58
N ALA A 314 23.71 -5.93 -9.23
CA ALA A 314 23.82 -7.33 -8.83
C ALA A 314 24.39 -7.50 -7.40
N LYS A 315 25.29 -6.62 -6.96
CA LYS A 315 25.76 -6.62 -5.56
C LYS A 315 24.62 -6.26 -4.61
N MET A 316 23.84 -5.21 -4.89
CA MET A 316 22.68 -4.79 -4.08
C MET A 316 21.56 -5.83 -4.05
N MET A 317 21.42 -6.61 -5.11
CA MET A 317 20.49 -7.74 -5.14
C MET A 317 20.84 -8.82 -4.10
N GLY A 318 22.12 -8.99 -3.76
CA GLY A 318 22.55 -9.95 -2.74
C GLY A 318 22.60 -11.39 -3.25
N GLY A 319 21.92 -12.31 -2.58
CA GLY A 319 21.99 -13.77 -2.83
C GLY A 319 21.77 -14.21 -4.28
N GLN A 320 22.17 -15.46 -4.58
CA GLN A 320 22.23 -16.02 -5.94
C GLN A 320 20.94 -15.82 -6.76
N PHE A 321 19.76 -16.06 -6.17
CA PHE A 321 18.48 -15.95 -6.88
C PHE A 321 18.11 -14.51 -7.26
N HIS A 322 18.45 -13.53 -6.42
CA HIS A 322 18.21 -12.13 -6.71
C HIS A 322 19.13 -11.64 -7.84
N ARG A 323 20.39 -12.09 -7.86
CA ARG A 323 21.30 -11.80 -8.98
C ARG A 323 20.81 -12.35 -10.32
N LEU A 324 20.27 -13.56 -10.33
CA LEU A 324 19.65 -14.13 -11.53
C LEU A 324 18.44 -13.29 -11.99
N THR A 325 17.67 -12.77 -11.05
CA THR A 325 16.53 -11.88 -11.39
C THR A 325 17.00 -10.60 -12.06
N TRP A 326 18.08 -9.98 -11.58
CA TRP A 326 18.70 -8.83 -12.24
C TRP A 326 19.19 -9.17 -13.65
N GLN A 327 19.86 -10.30 -13.84
CA GLN A 327 20.33 -10.75 -15.16
C GLN A 327 19.15 -10.95 -16.14
N ASP A 328 18.05 -11.52 -15.67
CA ASP A 328 16.85 -11.71 -16.48
C ASP A 328 16.17 -10.37 -16.83
N ILE A 329 16.15 -9.40 -15.92
CA ILE A 329 15.68 -8.02 -16.21
C ILE A 329 16.54 -7.41 -17.32
N VAL A 330 17.87 -7.46 -17.18
CA VAL A 330 18.80 -6.91 -18.18
C VAL A 330 18.62 -7.59 -19.54
N ALA A 331 18.49 -8.92 -19.57
CA ALA A 331 18.24 -9.67 -20.79
C ALA A 331 16.93 -9.22 -21.45
N HIS A 332 15.84 -9.13 -20.67
CA HIS A 332 14.55 -8.68 -21.16
C HIS A 332 14.60 -7.27 -21.73
N CYS A 333 15.27 -6.34 -21.06
CA CYS A 333 15.46 -4.96 -21.53
C CYS A 333 16.26 -4.88 -22.83
N ARG A 334 17.28 -5.73 -23.01
CA ARG A 334 18.06 -5.80 -24.26
C ARG A 334 17.24 -6.39 -25.41
N GLU A 335 16.36 -7.34 -25.14
CA GLU A 335 15.46 -7.96 -26.12
C GLU A 335 14.28 -7.05 -26.49
N ASN A 336 13.78 -6.25 -25.54
CA ASN A 336 12.58 -5.41 -25.68
C ASN A 336 12.88 -3.94 -25.34
N PRO A 337 13.82 -3.28 -26.03
CA PRO A 337 14.34 -1.98 -25.61
C PRO A 337 13.33 -0.84 -25.65
N ALA A 338 12.32 -0.89 -26.53
CA ALA A 338 11.31 0.15 -26.61
C ALA A 338 10.33 0.13 -25.42
N GLU A 339 9.92 -1.06 -24.98
CA GLU A 339 9.08 -1.25 -23.80
C GLU A 339 9.87 -0.91 -22.52
N ALA A 340 11.10 -1.43 -22.42
CA ALA A 340 11.98 -1.12 -21.31
C ALA A 340 12.30 0.38 -21.19
N ALA A 341 12.45 1.09 -22.31
CA ALA A 341 12.67 2.53 -22.31
C ALA A 341 11.52 3.30 -21.66
N ALA A 342 10.27 2.95 -21.98
CA ALA A 342 9.09 3.57 -21.37
C ALA A 342 9.02 3.29 -19.87
N VAL A 343 9.12 2.02 -19.48
CA VAL A 343 8.99 1.58 -18.08
C VAL A 343 10.12 2.14 -17.20
N LEU A 344 11.37 2.15 -17.70
CA LEU A 344 12.48 2.73 -16.96
C LEU A 344 12.37 4.26 -16.87
N SER A 345 11.90 4.92 -17.92
CA SER A 345 11.66 6.38 -17.89
C SER A 345 10.64 6.76 -16.83
N ASP A 346 9.50 6.06 -16.81
CA ASP A 346 8.47 6.25 -15.79
C ASP A 346 9.01 5.88 -14.41
N LEU A 347 9.81 4.81 -14.29
CA LEU A 347 10.45 4.46 -13.02
C LEU A 347 11.27 5.61 -12.47
N TYR A 348 11.99 6.39 -13.28
CA TYR A 348 12.80 7.51 -12.80
C TYR A 348 12.06 8.86 -12.72
N ASP A 349 10.87 9.00 -13.29
CA ASP A 349 10.12 10.27 -13.27
C ASP A 349 9.50 10.56 -11.89
N GLU A 350 10.12 11.45 -11.11
CA GLU A 350 9.62 11.85 -9.79
C GLU A 350 8.34 12.71 -9.80
N THR A 351 7.86 13.13 -10.97
CA THR A 351 6.54 13.78 -11.10
C THR A 351 5.40 12.77 -11.02
N LEU A 352 5.68 11.47 -11.23
CA LEU A 352 4.73 10.38 -11.08
C LEU A 352 4.72 9.82 -9.63
N PRO A 353 3.56 9.36 -9.12
CA PRO A 353 3.51 8.70 -7.82
C PRO A 353 4.38 7.45 -7.76
N ILE A 354 5.17 7.28 -6.69
CA ILE A 354 6.08 6.14 -6.51
C ILE A 354 5.36 4.78 -6.58
N VAL A 355 4.11 4.72 -6.12
CA VAL A 355 3.31 3.49 -6.17
C VAL A 355 3.03 3.09 -7.62
N ASP A 356 2.68 4.05 -8.47
CA ASP A 356 2.38 3.81 -9.88
C ASP A 356 3.65 3.40 -10.65
N ARG A 357 4.75 4.11 -10.41
CA ARG A 357 6.08 3.82 -11.01
C ARG A 357 6.55 2.40 -10.73
N LEU A 358 6.45 1.96 -9.47
CA LEU A 358 6.84 0.61 -9.06
C LEU A 358 5.87 -0.46 -9.59
N ASN A 359 4.58 -0.17 -9.63
CA ASN A 359 3.60 -1.12 -10.19
C ASN A 359 3.79 -1.32 -11.69
N GLU A 360 4.10 -0.27 -12.44
CA GLU A 360 4.40 -0.38 -13.88
C GLU A 360 5.67 -1.21 -14.11
N PHE A 361 6.72 -0.97 -13.31
CA PHE A 361 7.91 -1.82 -13.31
C PHE A 361 7.56 -3.28 -13.02
N HIS A 362 6.77 -3.55 -11.99
CA HIS A 362 6.35 -4.91 -11.66
C HIS A 362 5.57 -5.56 -12.81
N GLU A 363 4.61 -4.88 -13.42
CA GLU A 363 3.82 -5.45 -14.51
C GLU A 363 4.67 -5.81 -15.73
N CYS A 364 5.67 -4.99 -16.05
CA CYS A 364 6.61 -5.28 -17.13
C CYS A 364 7.46 -6.53 -16.84
N PHE A 365 7.88 -6.76 -15.59
CA PHE A 365 8.86 -7.81 -15.26
C PHE A 365 8.29 -9.02 -14.50
N ARG A 366 7.01 -9.04 -14.11
CA ARG A 366 6.43 -10.10 -13.25
C ARG A 366 6.51 -11.50 -13.86
N HIS A 367 6.54 -11.63 -15.19
CA HIS A 367 6.71 -12.93 -15.86
C HIS A 367 8.08 -13.56 -15.61
N LEU A 368 9.08 -12.77 -15.16
CA LEU A 368 10.41 -13.27 -14.79
C LEU A 368 10.41 -14.02 -13.45
N THR A 369 9.41 -13.77 -12.60
CA THR A 369 9.28 -14.39 -11.28
C THR A 369 8.25 -15.53 -11.23
N THR A 370 7.50 -15.78 -12.31
CA THR A 370 6.40 -16.76 -12.35
C THR A 370 6.67 -17.96 -13.28
N ARG A 371 7.93 -18.27 -13.63
CA ARG A 371 8.25 -19.37 -14.56
C ARG A 371 8.16 -20.73 -13.85
N ASP A 372 7.56 -21.72 -14.50
CA ASP A 372 7.43 -23.12 -14.02
C ASP A 372 8.76 -23.76 -13.58
N GLU A 373 9.89 -23.24 -14.08
CA GLU A 373 11.25 -23.73 -13.81
C GLU A 373 12.02 -22.93 -12.76
N ASN A 374 11.47 -21.83 -12.23
CA ASN A 374 12.14 -20.97 -11.24
C ASN A 374 11.11 -20.18 -10.40
N ASP A 375 10.77 -20.72 -9.23
CA ASP A 375 9.90 -20.08 -8.24
C ASP A 375 10.69 -19.00 -7.47
N ARG A 376 10.85 -17.81 -8.07
CA ARG A 376 11.59 -16.68 -7.48
C ARG A 376 10.62 -15.68 -6.88
N SER A 377 10.91 -15.19 -5.67
CA SER A 377 10.02 -14.23 -4.99
C SER A 377 9.84 -12.94 -5.81
N PRO A 378 8.58 -12.47 -6.01
CA PRO A 378 8.27 -11.15 -6.55
C PRO A 378 8.95 -9.99 -5.83
N GLY A 379 9.29 -10.14 -4.54
CA GLY A 379 10.06 -9.15 -3.78
C GLY A 379 11.44 -8.84 -4.38
N SER A 380 11.99 -9.75 -5.21
CA SER A 380 13.22 -9.49 -5.97
C SER A 380 13.06 -8.35 -6.98
N LEU A 381 11.89 -8.20 -7.59
CA LEU A 381 11.62 -7.10 -8.52
C LEU A 381 11.53 -5.77 -7.78
N LEU A 382 10.95 -5.76 -6.57
CA LEU A 382 10.89 -4.56 -5.72
C LEU A 382 12.29 -4.14 -5.32
N ARG A 383 13.13 -5.08 -4.89
CA ARG A 383 14.54 -4.83 -4.59
C ARG A 383 15.29 -4.24 -5.78
N ALA A 384 15.11 -4.79 -6.98
CA ALA A 384 15.77 -4.29 -8.19
C ALA A 384 15.37 -2.85 -8.51
N ALA A 385 14.06 -2.56 -8.54
CA ALA A 385 13.56 -1.22 -8.83
C ALA A 385 14.05 -0.20 -7.79
N THR A 386 13.97 -0.55 -6.51
CA THR A 386 14.34 0.36 -5.42
C THR A 386 15.86 0.55 -5.28
N ALA A 387 16.68 -0.43 -5.69
CA ALA A 387 18.12 -0.26 -5.83
C ALA A 387 18.49 0.77 -6.90
N LEU A 388 17.82 0.72 -8.06
CA LEU A 388 17.99 1.71 -9.12
C LEU A 388 17.59 3.12 -8.64
N LEU A 389 16.46 3.22 -7.94
CA LEU A 389 15.97 4.49 -7.40
C LEU A 389 16.88 5.08 -6.32
N MET A 390 17.43 4.26 -5.42
CA MET A 390 18.31 4.74 -4.34
C MET A 390 19.54 5.45 -4.89
N TYR A 391 20.16 4.93 -5.96
CA TYR A 391 21.34 5.58 -6.53
C TYR A 391 21.02 6.81 -7.37
N ALA A 392 19.88 6.82 -8.06
CA ALA A 392 19.44 8.00 -8.80
C ALA A 392 18.96 9.13 -7.88
N TYR A 393 18.40 8.79 -6.72
CA TYR A 393 17.73 9.71 -5.80
C TYR A 393 17.99 9.31 -4.34
N PRO A 394 19.25 9.40 -3.87
CA PRO A 394 19.66 8.89 -2.55
C PRO A 394 19.00 9.60 -1.37
N GLU A 395 18.46 10.80 -1.58
CA GLU A 395 17.71 11.53 -0.53
C GLU A 395 16.28 11.01 -0.33
N ARG A 396 15.76 10.21 -1.26
CA ARG A 396 14.33 9.87 -1.32
C ARG A 396 14.06 8.38 -1.34
N HIS A 397 14.95 7.59 -1.93
CA HIS A 397 14.73 6.16 -2.10
C HIS A 397 15.79 5.33 -1.38
N ILE A 398 15.35 4.25 -0.73
CA ILE A 398 16.19 3.22 -0.13
C ILE A 398 15.99 1.90 -0.89
N THR A 399 16.95 0.99 -0.86
CA THR A 399 16.80 -0.34 -1.46
C THR A 399 15.99 -1.27 -0.56
N PHE A 400 14.92 -1.87 -1.08
CA PHE A 400 14.06 -2.74 -0.29
C PHE A 400 14.66 -4.15 -0.13
N GLN A 401 15.42 -4.38 0.94
CA GLN A 401 15.98 -5.68 1.29
C GLN A 401 15.14 -6.39 2.34
N TYR A 402 13.98 -6.93 1.94
CA TYR A 402 12.97 -7.54 2.84
C TYR A 402 13.52 -8.13 4.14
N GLN A 403 14.28 -9.24 4.08
CA GLN A 403 14.75 -9.94 5.29
C GLN A 403 15.50 -9.03 6.27
N ARG A 404 16.39 -8.17 5.76
CA ARG A 404 17.18 -7.25 6.59
C ARG A 404 16.34 -6.12 7.15
N MET A 405 15.46 -5.56 6.31
CA MET A 405 14.57 -4.48 6.74
C MET A 405 13.54 -5.00 7.73
N ASP A 406 13.03 -6.22 7.56
CA ASP A 406 12.06 -6.84 8.46
C ASP A 406 12.66 -7.03 9.85
N ALA A 407 13.86 -7.63 9.93
CA ALA A 407 14.61 -7.76 11.18
C ALA A 407 14.88 -6.40 11.83
N PHE A 408 15.37 -5.44 11.05
CA PHE A 408 15.67 -4.10 11.56
C PHE A 408 14.44 -3.37 12.09
N PHE A 409 13.33 -3.36 11.35
CA PHE A 409 12.12 -2.67 11.77
C PHE A 409 11.48 -3.36 12.98
N ALA A 410 11.54 -4.69 13.07
CA ALA A 410 11.05 -5.43 14.23
C ALA A 410 11.84 -5.10 15.51
N ASP A 411 13.15 -4.89 15.41
CA ASP A 411 14.01 -4.57 16.56
C ASP A 411 13.96 -3.10 16.98
N TYR A 412 13.78 -2.20 16.01
CA TYR A 412 14.02 -0.77 16.20
C TYR A 412 12.82 0.14 15.89
N SER A 413 11.62 -0.40 15.65
CA SER A 413 10.45 0.42 15.36
C SER A 413 9.16 -0.13 15.97
N THR A 414 8.07 0.63 15.84
CA THR A 414 6.71 0.18 16.20
C THR A 414 6.08 -0.79 15.19
N LEU A 415 6.78 -1.14 14.11
CA LEU A 415 6.24 -1.97 13.05
C LEU A 415 6.35 -3.47 13.42
N ASP A 416 5.22 -4.18 13.39
CA ASP A 416 5.12 -5.61 13.75
C ASP A 416 5.69 -6.57 12.67
N GLY A 417 6.16 -6.04 11.54
CA GLY A 417 6.79 -6.78 10.46
C GLY A 417 6.53 -6.20 9.08
N LEU A 418 7.29 -6.68 8.09
CA LEU A 418 7.14 -6.37 6.67
C LEU A 418 6.59 -7.58 5.91
N ASP A 419 5.99 -7.32 4.75
CA ASP A 419 5.63 -8.36 3.79
C ASP A 419 6.78 -8.69 2.82
N ASP A 420 6.95 -9.98 2.55
CA ASP A 420 8.01 -10.60 1.74
C ASP A 420 7.78 -10.54 0.21
N GLY A 421 6.67 -9.95 -0.24
CA GLY A 421 6.23 -9.84 -1.63
C GLY A 421 6.64 -8.54 -2.33
N PHE A 422 6.15 -8.36 -3.57
CA PHE A 422 6.22 -7.06 -4.24
C PHE A 422 5.10 -6.16 -3.70
N ASN A 423 5.46 -5.11 -2.97
CA ASN A 423 4.49 -4.13 -2.52
C ASN A 423 5.05 -2.70 -2.52
N ALA A 424 4.54 -1.88 -3.44
CA ALA A 424 4.94 -0.50 -3.60
C ALA A 424 4.43 0.45 -2.50
N ARG A 425 3.33 0.13 -1.79
CA ARG A 425 2.79 0.97 -0.71
C ARG A 425 3.59 0.82 0.58
N GLN A 426 3.86 -0.42 0.99
CA GLN A 426 4.78 -0.66 2.11
C GLN A 426 6.14 -0.02 1.82
N TYR A 427 6.64 -0.16 0.59
CA TYR A 427 7.86 0.53 0.21
C TYR A 427 7.77 2.05 0.45
N ARG A 428 6.67 2.70 0.04
CA ARG A 428 6.48 4.14 0.28
C ARG A 428 6.54 4.49 1.76
N GLU A 429 5.87 3.72 2.61
CA GLU A 429 5.82 3.95 4.06
C GLU A 429 7.20 3.73 4.70
N VAL A 430 7.85 2.63 4.35
CA VAL A 430 9.22 2.31 4.77
C VAL A 430 10.20 3.38 4.32
N ALA A 431 10.12 3.85 3.07
CA ALA A 431 10.98 4.91 2.56
C ALA A 431 10.75 6.23 3.32
N ILE A 432 9.51 6.57 3.69
CA ILE A 432 9.22 7.74 4.52
C ILE A 432 9.83 7.59 5.92
N ALA A 433 9.65 6.44 6.57
CA ALA A 433 10.24 6.17 7.87
C ALA A 433 11.78 6.25 7.82
N CYS A 434 12.40 5.67 6.79
CA CYS A 434 13.84 5.75 6.59
C CYS A 434 14.33 7.19 6.35
N ARG A 435 13.52 8.07 5.75
CA ARG A 435 13.88 9.51 5.64
C ARG A 435 13.88 10.20 6.98
N ASP A 436 12.98 9.84 7.90
CA ASP A 436 13.04 10.31 9.29
C ASP A 436 14.37 9.87 9.94
N LEU A 437 14.77 8.62 9.71
CA LEU A 437 16.05 8.11 10.21
C LEU A 437 17.25 8.83 9.60
N ALA A 438 17.23 9.11 8.29
CA ALA A 438 18.25 9.92 7.62
C ALA A 438 18.34 11.32 8.22
N SER A 439 17.20 11.98 8.48
CA SER A 439 17.17 13.30 9.12
C SER A 439 17.80 13.27 10.52
N ARG A 440 17.61 12.18 11.29
CA ARG A 440 18.26 12.02 12.60
C ARG A 440 19.78 11.81 12.50
N ILE A 441 20.26 11.13 11.45
CA ILE A 441 21.69 11.00 11.16
C ILE A 441 22.25 12.37 10.76
N GLU A 442 21.55 13.10 9.88
CA GLU A 442 21.92 14.45 9.42
C GLU A 442 22.05 15.43 10.59
N ASP A 443 21.14 15.40 11.56
CA ASP A 443 21.21 16.22 12.78
C ASP A 443 22.52 16.03 13.57
N ARG A 444 23.20 14.89 13.41
CA ARG A 444 24.46 14.55 14.09
C ARG A 444 25.69 14.77 13.22
N ALA A 445 25.65 14.35 11.96
CA ALA A 445 26.78 14.38 11.03
C ALA A 445 26.86 15.66 10.17
N GLY A 446 25.75 16.39 10.04
CA GLY A 446 25.61 17.58 9.19
C GLY A 446 25.24 17.29 7.74
N ASP A 447 25.26 16.03 7.32
CA ASP A 447 24.75 15.50 6.06
C ASP A 447 24.36 14.03 6.22
N ALA A 448 23.31 13.57 5.53
CA ALA A 448 22.96 12.16 5.44
C ALA A 448 22.08 11.91 4.23
N SER A 449 22.13 10.69 3.71
CA SER A 449 21.24 10.21 2.67
C SER A 449 20.63 8.85 3.07
N LEU A 450 19.75 8.30 2.25
CA LEU A 450 19.27 6.92 2.45
C LEU A 450 20.34 5.85 2.17
N ILE A 451 21.51 6.23 1.64
CA ILE A 451 22.67 5.33 1.59
C ILE A 451 23.23 5.12 3.00
N ASP A 452 23.26 6.16 3.84
CA ASP A 452 23.61 6.05 5.26
C ASP A 452 22.66 5.09 5.97
N VAL A 453 21.35 5.28 5.78
CA VAL A 453 20.33 4.41 6.37
C VAL A 453 20.45 2.98 5.85
N GLN A 454 20.68 2.79 4.54
CA GLN A 454 20.89 1.46 3.96
C GLN A 454 22.11 0.75 4.56
N THR A 455 23.20 1.48 4.85
CA THR A 455 24.40 0.94 5.47
C THR A 455 24.19 0.64 6.94
N LEU A 456 23.51 1.52 7.67
CA LEU A 456 23.11 1.31 9.06
C LEU A 456 22.25 0.04 9.20
N VAL A 457 21.21 -0.12 8.38
CA VAL A 457 20.36 -1.32 8.36
C VAL A 457 21.18 -2.57 8.00
N TYR A 458 22.08 -2.47 7.03
CA TYR A 458 22.88 -3.61 6.58
C TYR A 458 23.81 -4.13 7.68
N ILE A 459 24.52 -3.25 8.38
CA ILE A 459 25.49 -3.63 9.41
C ILE A 459 24.78 -4.04 10.70
N ALA A 460 23.64 -3.42 11.04
CA ALA A 460 22.87 -3.80 12.22
C ALA A 460 22.36 -5.25 12.17
N ASP A 461 22.03 -5.76 10.99
CA ASP A 461 21.61 -7.16 10.78
C ASP A 461 22.77 -8.17 10.89
N ASP A 462 24.01 -7.72 10.70
CA ASP A 462 25.22 -8.56 10.76
C ASP A 462 25.99 -8.46 12.10
N ALA A 463 25.57 -7.56 13.02
CA ALA A 463 26.18 -7.30 14.33
C ALA A 463 25.53 -8.12 15.46
#